data_AF-A0A1C6D622-F1
#
_entry.id   AF-A0A1C6D622-F1
#
_cell.length_a   1.000
_cell.length_b   1.000
_cell.length_c   1.000
_cell.angle_alpha   90.00
_cell.angle_beta   90.00
_cell.angle_gamma   90.00
#
_symmetry.space_group_name_H-M   'P 1'
#
loop_
_entity.id
_entity.type
_entity.pdbx_description
1 polymer ?
#
loop_
_entity_poly.entity_id
_entity_poly.type
_entity_poly.pdbx_seq_one_letter_code
_entity_poly.pdbx_strand_id
1 'polypeptide(L)'
;MPSRRSIAELLNRRRRQILVHSVIYYKMNDNLISDSTWSAWAAELEELQAKYPGIAAKVPYAKEFEGFDHSTGMNLPLDDPWAVNKARQLVALKNKGTYGQYEQLKIPI
;
A
#
# COMPACT_ATOMS: atom_id res chain seq x y z
N MET A 1 12.81 -15.14 14.29
CA MET A 1 11.90 -15.30 13.13
C MET A 1 10.59 -14.59 13.45
N PRO A 2 10.08 -13.71 12.58
CA PRO A 2 8.77 -13.09 12.78
C PRO A 2 7.67 -14.17 12.85
N SER A 3 6.64 -13.92 13.65
CA SER A 3 5.49 -14.82 13.77
C SER A 3 4.64 -14.81 12.50
N ARG A 4 3.87 -15.88 12.25
CA ARG A 4 2.92 -15.95 11.13
C ARG A 4 1.96 -14.75 11.11
N ARG A 5 1.49 -14.34 12.29
CA ARG A 5 0.60 -13.20 12.48
C ARG A 5 1.26 -11.88 12.06
N SER A 6 2.52 -11.66 12.46
CA SER A 6 3.24 -10.44 12.06
C SER A 6 3.51 -10.36 10.56
N ILE A 7 3.73 -11.51 9.88
CA ILE A 7 3.88 -11.53 8.41
C ILE A 7 2.56 -11.19 7.71
N ALA A 8 1.45 -11.75 8.19
CA ALA A 8 0.13 -11.45 7.63
C ALA A 8 -0.24 -9.96 7.79
N GLU A 9 0.03 -9.38 8.97
CA GLU A 9 -0.18 -7.96 9.23
C GLU A 9 0.69 -7.07 8.33
N LEU A 10 1.96 -7.44 8.14
CA LEU A 10 2.87 -6.72 7.25
C LEU A 10 2.44 -6.78 5.78
N LEU A 11 2.07 -7.96 5.27
CA LEU A 11 1.57 -8.15 3.91
C LEU A 11 0.33 -7.30 3.66
N ASN A 12 -0.65 -7.36 4.56
CA ASN A 12 -1.88 -6.57 4.45
C ASN A 12 -1.58 -5.06 4.45
N ARG A 13 -0.70 -4.61 5.34
CA ARG A 13 -0.28 -3.20 5.40
C ARG A 13 0.38 -2.75 4.10
N ARG A 14 1.31 -3.54 3.57
CA ARG A 14 2.04 -3.21 2.33
C ARG A 14 1.13 -3.16 1.12
N ARG A 15 0.22 -4.13 0.95
CA ARG A 15 -0.77 -4.09 -0.15
C ARG A 15 -1.61 -2.83 -0.11
N ARG A 16 -2.10 -2.44 1.07
CA ARG A 16 -2.91 -1.22 1.21
C ARG A 16 -2.12 0.04 0.96
N GLN A 17 -0.88 0.12 1.48
CA GLN A 17 0.02 1.24 1.20
C GLN A 17 0.25 1.40 -0.30
N ILE A 18 0.68 0.32 -0.97
CA ILE A 18 0.94 0.33 -2.41
C ILE A 18 -0.32 0.76 -3.17
N LEU A 19 -1.47 0.14 -2.89
CA LEU A 19 -2.73 0.47 -3.57
C LEU A 19 -3.13 1.95 -3.37
N VAL A 20 -3.16 2.43 -2.13
CA VAL A 20 -3.57 3.81 -1.82
C VAL A 20 -2.64 4.82 -2.48
N HIS A 21 -1.32 4.61 -2.42
CA HIS A 21 -0.37 5.53 -3.03
C HIS A 21 -0.37 5.46 -4.56
N SER A 22 -0.65 4.30 -5.15
CA SER A 22 -0.87 4.18 -6.60
C SER A 22 -2.15 4.91 -7.04
N VAL A 23 -3.23 4.87 -6.24
CA VAL A 23 -4.43 5.67 -6.51
C VAL A 23 -4.13 7.16 -6.46
N ILE A 24 -3.38 7.63 -5.46
CA ILE A 24 -3.02 9.05 -5.34
C ILE A 24 -2.20 9.49 -6.57
N TYR A 25 -1.21 8.70 -6.97
CA TYR A 25 -0.37 8.98 -8.11
C TYR A 25 -1.16 9.02 -9.43
N TYR A 26 -1.86 7.93 -9.79
CA TYR A 26 -2.48 7.80 -11.10
C TYR A 26 -3.85 8.48 -11.23
N LYS A 27 -4.65 8.55 -10.16
CA LYS A 27 -6.03 9.10 -10.22
C LYS A 27 -6.13 10.52 -9.70
N MET A 28 -5.20 10.97 -8.86
CA MET A 28 -5.26 12.30 -8.24
C MET A 28 -4.14 13.24 -8.70
N ASN A 29 -3.18 12.74 -9.50
CA ASN A 29 -2.02 13.51 -9.97
C ASN A 29 -1.28 14.21 -8.81
N ASP A 30 -1.16 13.51 -7.69
CA ASP A 30 -0.51 13.99 -6.48
C ASP A 30 0.41 12.89 -5.92
N ASN A 31 1.29 13.24 -4.98
CA ASN A 31 2.15 12.32 -4.29
C ASN A 31 2.29 12.69 -2.80
N LEU A 32 2.23 11.67 -1.95
CA LEU A 32 2.45 11.82 -0.50
C LEU A 32 3.80 11.27 -0.04
N ILE A 33 4.37 10.37 -0.83
CA ILE A 33 5.67 9.75 -0.62
C ILE A 33 6.48 9.90 -1.90
N SER A 34 7.80 9.79 -1.80
CA SER A 34 8.64 9.73 -3.00
C SER A 34 8.49 8.39 -3.71
N ASP A 35 8.79 8.39 -5.01
CA ASP A 35 8.82 7.18 -5.83
C ASP A 35 9.78 6.14 -5.23
N SER A 36 10.92 6.58 -4.68
CA SER A 36 11.88 5.69 -4.01
C SER A 36 11.28 4.96 -2.80
N THR A 37 10.45 5.63 -2.00
CA THR A 37 9.76 5.00 -0.86
C THR A 37 8.71 4.01 -1.34
N TRP A 38 7.94 4.37 -2.38
CA TRP A 38 6.97 3.46 -2.98
C TRP A 38 7.65 2.20 -3.53
N SER A 39 8.73 2.36 -4.30
CA SER A 39 9.48 1.24 -4.89
C SER A 39 10.09 0.32 -3.84
N ALA A 40 10.60 0.88 -2.74
CA ALA A 40 11.12 0.07 -1.62
C ALA A 40 10.02 -0.79 -0.97
N TRP A 41 8.81 -0.24 -0.80
CA TRP A 41 7.68 -1.00 -0.26
C TRP A 41 7.16 -2.05 -1.24
N ALA A 42 7.19 -1.75 -2.55
CA ALA A 42 6.75 -2.66 -3.59
C ALA A 42 7.68 -3.87 -3.71
N ALA A 43 9.00 -3.63 -3.69
CA ALA A 43 10.01 -4.69 -3.67
C ALA A 43 9.91 -5.55 -2.39
N GLU A 44 9.73 -4.94 -1.21
CA GLU A 44 9.52 -5.68 0.03
C GLU A 44 8.23 -6.54 -0.04
N LEU A 45 7.15 -6.00 -0.61
CA LEU A 45 5.91 -6.75 -0.78
C LEU A 45 6.10 -7.96 -1.70
N GLU A 46 6.75 -7.78 -2.85
CA GLU A 46 7.04 -8.88 -3.77
C GLU A 46 7.85 -10.00 -3.09
N GLU A 47 8.93 -9.64 -2.39
CA GLU A 47 9.76 -10.62 -1.65
C GLU A 47 8.92 -11.37 -0.59
N LEU A 48 8.08 -10.64 0.16
CA LEU A 48 7.22 -11.24 1.18
C LEU A 48 6.18 -12.18 0.59
N GLN A 49 5.59 -11.85 -0.55
CA GLN A 49 4.64 -12.72 -1.24
C GLN A 49 5.32 -13.99 -1.77
N ALA A 50 6.51 -13.87 -2.35
CA ALA A 50 7.31 -15.00 -2.84
C ALA A 50 7.76 -15.92 -1.69
N LYS A 51 8.14 -15.34 -0.55
CA LYS A 51 8.63 -16.08 0.62
C LYS A 51 7.52 -16.75 1.42
N TYR A 52 6.32 -16.18 1.44
CA TYR A 52 5.19 -16.66 2.24
C TYR A 52 3.87 -16.79 1.44
N PRO A 53 3.84 -17.54 0.32
CA PRO A 53 2.67 -17.59 -0.56
C PRO A 53 1.41 -18.09 0.15
N GLY A 54 1.54 -19.07 1.05
CA GLY A 54 0.42 -19.60 1.83
C GLY A 54 -0.16 -18.64 2.89
N ILE A 55 0.58 -17.60 3.27
CA ILE A 55 0.07 -16.49 4.10
C ILE A 55 -0.51 -15.40 3.19
N ALA A 56 0.19 -15.05 2.11
CA ALA A 56 -0.22 -14.06 1.12
C ALA A 56 -1.58 -14.38 0.48
N ALA A 57 -1.90 -15.66 0.28
CA ALA A 57 -3.20 -16.09 -0.23
C ALA A 57 -4.37 -15.90 0.75
N LYS A 58 -4.10 -15.68 2.05
CA LYS A 58 -5.13 -15.59 3.11
C LYS A 58 -5.38 -14.17 3.61
N VAL A 59 -4.55 -13.21 3.20
CA VAL A 59 -4.69 -11.80 3.59
C VAL A 59 -5.44 -11.01 2.51
N PRO A 60 -6.10 -9.89 2.87
CA PRO A 60 -6.86 -9.07 1.92
C PRO A 60 -6.07 -8.68 0.67
N TYR A 61 -6.79 -8.46 -0.42
CA TYR A 61 -6.26 -8.16 -1.75
C TYR A 61 -5.37 -9.26 -2.35
N ALA A 62 -5.55 -10.53 -1.95
CA ALA A 62 -4.74 -11.63 -2.46
C ALA A 62 -4.85 -11.82 -3.97
N LYS A 63 -6.05 -11.69 -4.52
CA LYS A 63 -6.33 -11.85 -5.95
C LYS A 63 -5.79 -10.68 -6.75
N GLU A 64 -5.94 -9.47 -6.23
CA GLU A 64 -5.57 -8.22 -6.87
C GLU A 64 -4.05 -8.02 -6.92
N PHE A 65 -3.32 -8.67 -6.02
CA PHE A 65 -1.85 -8.69 -5.98
C PHE A 65 -1.26 -10.03 -6.45
N GLU A 66 -2.08 -10.90 -7.06
CA GLU A 66 -1.59 -12.12 -7.69
C GLU A 66 -0.71 -11.76 -8.90
N GLY A 67 0.52 -12.28 -8.93
CA GLY A 67 1.49 -11.93 -9.97
C GLY A 67 1.98 -10.47 -9.92
N PHE A 68 1.75 -9.75 -8.82
CA PHE A 68 2.28 -8.41 -8.63
C PHE A 68 3.81 -8.40 -8.73
N ASP A 69 4.34 -7.60 -9.66
CA ASP A 69 5.74 -7.19 -9.72
C ASP A 69 5.87 -5.72 -9.31
N HIS A 70 7.02 -5.34 -8.77
CA HIS A 70 7.25 -3.98 -8.27
C HIS A 70 7.48 -2.96 -9.39
N SER A 71 7.27 -3.31 -10.66
CA SER A 71 7.56 -2.43 -11.80
C SER A 71 6.53 -1.33 -11.98
N THR A 72 5.27 -1.58 -11.61
CA THR A 72 4.17 -0.61 -11.77
C THR A 72 3.00 -0.86 -10.82
N GLY A 73 2.36 0.22 -10.37
CA GLY A 73 1.10 0.17 -9.62
C GLY A 73 -0.15 0.29 -10.50
N MET A 74 0.01 0.44 -11.81
CA MET A 74 -1.10 0.74 -12.73
C MET A 74 -2.10 -0.41 -12.87
N ASN A 75 -1.65 -1.66 -12.71
CA ASN A 75 -2.47 -2.86 -12.85
C ASN A 75 -3.31 -3.17 -11.60
N LEU A 76 -3.16 -2.37 -10.54
CA LEU A 76 -3.90 -2.53 -9.29
C LEU A 76 -5.35 -2.04 -9.44
N PRO A 77 -6.27 -2.42 -8.54
CA PRO A 77 -7.67 -1.96 -8.57
C PRO A 77 -7.79 -0.48 -8.16
N LEU A 78 -7.36 0.43 -9.04
CA LEU A 78 -7.28 1.86 -8.75
C LEU A 78 -8.63 2.54 -8.52
N ASP A 79 -9.73 1.85 -8.81
CA ASP A 79 -11.10 2.29 -8.55
C ASP A 79 -11.73 1.60 -7.31
N ASP A 80 -10.94 0.86 -6.52
CA ASP A 80 -11.38 0.28 -5.25
C ASP A 80 -11.96 1.38 -4.33
N PRO A 81 -13.25 1.32 -3.95
CA PRO A 81 -13.89 2.41 -3.22
C PRO A 81 -13.21 2.73 -1.89
N TRP A 82 -12.67 1.71 -1.21
CA TRP A 82 -11.94 1.92 0.04
C TRP A 82 -10.63 2.67 -0.22
N ALA A 83 -9.83 2.22 -1.19
CA ALA A 83 -8.56 2.86 -1.53
C ALA A 83 -8.75 4.30 -2.03
N VAL A 84 -9.75 4.55 -2.87
CA VAL A 84 -10.08 5.89 -3.37
C VAL A 84 -10.49 6.82 -2.23
N ASN A 85 -11.36 6.37 -1.32
CA ASN A 85 -11.77 7.19 -0.19
C ASN A 85 -10.62 7.46 0.79
N LYS A 86 -9.76 6.45 1.03
CA LYS A 86 -8.56 6.62 1.87
C LYS A 86 -7.57 7.59 1.23
N ALA A 87 -7.31 7.47 -0.07
CA ALA A 87 -6.46 8.39 -0.83
C ALA A 87 -6.96 9.84 -0.73
N ARG A 88 -8.27 10.08 -0.94
CA ARG A 88 -8.88 11.41 -0.79
C ARG A 88 -8.69 11.98 0.61
N GLN A 89 -8.89 11.16 1.65
CA GLN A 89 -8.68 11.55 3.03
C GLN A 89 -7.23 12.02 3.25
N LEU A 90 -6.25 11.24 2.81
CA LEU A 90 -4.83 11.54 3.03
C LEU A 90 -4.38 12.80 2.27
N VAL A 91 -4.81 12.97 1.02
CA VAL A 91 -4.54 14.19 0.23
C VAL A 91 -5.17 15.42 0.89
N ALA A 92 -6.40 15.31 1.41
CA ALA A 92 -7.03 16.41 2.14
C ALA A 92 -6.25 16.79 3.41
N LEU A 93 -5.69 15.81 4.13
CA LEU A 93 -4.85 16.05 5.31
C LEU A 93 -3.51 16.72 4.96
N LYS A 94 -2.90 16.35 3.81
CA LYS A 94 -1.71 17.03 3.25
C LYS A 94 -2.01 18.49 2.96
N ASN A 95 -3.11 18.76 2.26
CA ASN A 95 -3.48 20.12 1.87
C ASN A 95 -3.84 21.02 3.07
N LYS A 96 -4.31 20.42 4.18
CA LYS A 96 -4.53 21.13 5.46
C LYS A 96 -3.24 21.37 6.26
N GLY A 97 -2.07 20.93 5.78
CA GLY A 97 -0.79 21.02 6.49
C GLY A 97 -0.67 20.06 7.69
N THR A 98 -1.63 19.15 7.86
CA THR A 98 -1.69 18.26 9.03
C THR A 98 -1.00 16.92 8.82
N TYR A 99 -0.70 16.54 7.56
CA TYR A 99 -0.15 15.23 7.19
C TYR A 99 1.15 14.84 7.91
N GLY A 100 2.07 15.79 8.14
CA GLY A 100 3.31 15.53 8.88
C GLY A 100 3.08 15.08 10.34
N GLN A 101 1.95 15.42 10.95
CA GLN A 101 1.56 14.91 12.27
C GLN A 101 1.01 13.48 12.19
N TYR A 102 0.40 13.08 11.06
CA TYR A 102 -0.15 11.74 10.83
C TYR A 102 0.92 10.68 10.57
N GLU A 103 2.04 11.06 9.94
CA GLU A 103 3.17 10.15 9.71
C GLU A 103 3.83 9.70 11.03
N GLN A 104 3.91 10.60 12.02
CA GLN A 104 4.39 10.30 13.37
C GLN A 104 3.42 9.45 14.19
N LEU A 105 2.12 9.47 13.86
CA LEU A 105 1.07 8.77 14.60
C LEU A 105 0.98 7.26 14.31
N LYS A 106 1.83 6.70 13.42
CA LYS A 106 1.82 5.27 13.04
C LYS A 106 0.40 4.72 12.81
N ILE A 107 -0.49 5.53 12.20
CA ILE A 107 -1.87 5.07 11.99
C ILE A 107 -1.80 3.90 11.01
N PRO A 108 -2.33 2.73 11.39
CA PRO A 108 -2.31 1.57 10.51
C PRO A 108 -3.21 1.87 9.31
N ILE A 109 -2.59 1.95 8.13
CA ILE A 109 -3.28 1.71 6.87
C ILE A 109 -3.54 0.20 6.78
#